data_AF-A0A6P1LD45-F1
#
_entry.id   AF-A0A6P1LD45-F1
#
_cell.length_a   1.000
_cell.length_b   1.000
_cell.length_c   1.000
_cell.angle_alpha   90.00
_cell.angle_beta   90.00
_cell.angle_gamma   90.00
#
_symmetry.space_group_name_H-M   'P 1'
#
loop_
_entity.id
_entity.type
_entity.pdbx_description
1 polymer ?
#
loop_
_entity_poly.entity_id
_entity_poly.type
_entity_poly.pdbx_seq_one_letter_code
_entity_poly.pdbx_strand_id
1 'polypeptide(L)'
;MSINFSNLSKNINFINFSKISRGNNKELKYIVKDSEMNRYLFKINSIIHLDNKVNEFRFAKRIEHLPFEKSEIVDLCVFNQNRYICSIYKWIDGKILEDQIKNYPSNKQYSFGFKAGRSLKLIHDLPIRDEELKQVEELPVRKIIEYYHQNKRFENDNIIIDFILKNNSKIKDEKICFLHGHYSIKNFIIKNNDEISLIDYNQCYFGDYVQDFSKNEIYNSYYSEQFAQGIIDGYFYNRKIPDTFWLKYAYYAAYNCITLFLWASKQEVISTKIKIKEMIQNVLNQFNNFESIIPNWYKKNVLSKERQKFINSPYTLEKILGTPKKENKNDSKIKYFDEMYDDNDDDLLDEKMMDSFKEFLKNVAKK
;
A
#
# COMPACT_ATOMS: atom_id res chain seq x y z
N MET A 1 28.06 -15.69 0.57
CA MET A 1 27.93 -15.94 -0.89
C MET A 1 27.46 -14.64 -1.55
N SER A 2 27.97 -14.28 -2.73
CA SER A 2 27.64 -13.03 -3.41
C SER A 2 26.18 -13.01 -3.87
N ILE A 3 25.39 -12.15 -3.25
CA ILE A 3 24.00 -11.89 -3.62
C ILE A 3 23.99 -11.21 -4.98
N ASN A 4 23.57 -11.94 -6.02
CA ASN A 4 23.63 -11.46 -7.40
C ASN A 4 22.26 -10.93 -7.84
N PHE A 5 21.82 -9.80 -7.28
CA PHE A 5 20.59 -9.13 -7.70
C PHE A 5 20.81 -8.21 -8.93
N SER A 6 21.39 -8.70 -10.02
CA SER A 6 21.68 -7.85 -11.19
C SER A 6 21.49 -8.58 -12.51
N ASN A 7 20.25 -8.90 -12.87
CA ASN A 7 20.00 -9.44 -14.22
C ASN A 7 19.45 -8.38 -15.18
N LEU A 8 18.80 -7.31 -14.72
CA LEU A 8 18.22 -6.28 -15.59
C LEU A 8 19.04 -4.98 -15.65
N SER A 9 19.62 -4.56 -14.53
CA SER A 9 20.58 -3.44 -14.49
C SER A 9 21.82 -3.61 -15.38
N LYS A 10 22.13 -4.84 -15.84
CA LYS A 10 23.22 -5.12 -16.80
C LYS A 10 22.92 -4.62 -18.21
N ASN A 11 21.65 -4.54 -18.60
CA ASN A 11 21.25 -4.27 -19.97
C ASN A 11 20.66 -2.86 -20.18
N ILE A 12 20.54 -2.06 -19.12
CA ILE A 12 19.98 -0.70 -19.20
C ILE A 12 21.09 0.32 -18.94
N ASN A 13 21.37 1.13 -19.96
CA ASN A 13 22.37 2.18 -19.85
C ASN A 13 21.72 3.47 -19.29
N PHE A 14 21.88 3.72 -18.00
CA PHE A 14 21.35 4.91 -17.32
C PHE A 14 22.26 6.14 -17.48
N ILE A 15 21.71 7.25 -17.98
CA ILE A 15 22.50 8.42 -18.41
C ILE A 15 22.18 9.73 -17.66
N ASN A 16 21.01 9.89 -17.04
CA ASN A 16 20.62 11.13 -16.37
C ASN A 16 19.98 10.83 -15.01
N PHE A 17 20.46 11.47 -13.95
CA PHE A 17 20.00 11.27 -12.57
C PHE A 17 19.57 12.62 -11.99
N SER A 18 18.28 12.75 -11.68
CA SER A 18 17.70 13.97 -11.11
C SER A 18 17.09 13.66 -9.74
N LYS A 19 17.62 14.26 -8.67
CA LYS A 19 17.15 14.03 -7.29
C LYS A 19 15.73 14.59 -7.11
N ILE A 20 14.91 13.87 -6.36
CA ILE A 20 13.56 14.29 -5.95
C ILE A 20 13.59 14.56 -4.45
N SER A 21 13.15 15.76 -4.03
CA SER A 21 13.11 16.17 -2.62
C SER A 21 11.80 15.84 -1.89
N ARG A 22 10.83 15.19 -2.56
CA ARG A 22 9.49 14.88 -2.00
C ARG A 22 9.44 13.44 -1.47
N GLY A 23 9.26 13.26 -0.15
CA GLY A 23 9.05 11.94 0.45
C GLY A 23 9.63 11.78 1.86
N ASN A 24 9.74 10.52 2.31
CA ASN A 24 10.31 10.13 3.59
C ASN A 24 11.83 10.42 3.62
N ASN A 25 12.32 11.07 4.67
CA ASN A 25 13.74 11.43 4.85
C ASN A 25 14.68 10.20 4.99
N LYS A 26 14.13 9.00 5.16
CA LYS A 26 14.88 7.72 5.25
C LYS A 26 15.15 7.05 3.88
N GLU A 27 14.79 7.71 2.78
CA GLU A 27 14.93 7.18 1.42
C GLU A 27 15.37 8.29 0.47
N LEU A 28 16.40 8.05 -0.33
CA LEU A 28 16.76 8.95 -1.43
C LEU A 28 16.04 8.53 -2.71
N LYS A 29 15.51 9.52 -3.43
CA LYS A 29 14.74 9.31 -4.66
C LYS A 29 15.37 10.03 -5.84
N TYR A 30 15.48 9.33 -6.95
CA TYR A 30 15.97 9.89 -8.21
C TYR A 30 15.05 9.52 -9.37
N ILE A 31 14.77 10.49 -10.23
CA ILE A 31 14.30 10.20 -11.58
C ILE A 31 15.53 9.90 -12.42
N VAL A 32 15.54 8.72 -13.03
CA VAL A 32 16.65 8.27 -13.87
C VAL A 32 16.16 8.05 -15.30
N LYS A 33 16.95 8.44 -16.30
CA LYS A 33 16.68 8.12 -17.70
C LYS A 33 17.70 7.13 -18.24
N ASP A 34 17.24 6.20 -19.07
CA ASP A 34 18.12 5.37 -19.88
C ASP A 34 18.51 6.06 -21.21
N SER A 35 19.36 5.42 -22.00
CA SER A 35 19.80 5.89 -23.31
C SER A 35 18.69 6.00 -24.35
N GLU A 36 17.56 5.31 -24.13
CA GLU A 36 16.36 5.39 -24.96
C GLU A 36 15.36 6.45 -24.45
N MET A 37 15.74 7.22 -23.42
CA MET A 37 14.92 8.25 -22.78
C MET A 37 13.71 7.71 -21.99
N ASN A 38 13.64 6.40 -21.72
CA ASN A 38 12.66 5.86 -20.78
C ASN A 38 13.00 6.34 -19.37
N ARG A 39 11.97 6.61 -18.56
CA ARG A 39 12.11 7.11 -17.19
C ARG A 39 11.91 6.02 -16.15
N TYR A 40 12.69 6.12 -15.09
CA TYR A 40 12.68 5.22 -13.94
C TYR A 40 12.67 6.05 -12.65
N LEU A 41 12.10 5.48 -11.59
CA LEU A 41 12.25 5.98 -10.23
C LEU A 41 13.21 5.05 -9.49
N PHE A 42 14.30 5.60 -8.99
CA PHE A 42 15.21 4.88 -8.10
C PHE A 42 14.92 5.30 -6.67
N LYS A 43 14.77 4.31 -5.79
CA LYS A 43 14.63 4.49 -4.35
C LYS A 43 15.82 3.82 -3.67
N ILE A 44 16.60 4.58 -2.92
CA ILE A 44 17.81 4.09 -2.26
C ILE A 44 17.63 4.16 -0.74
N ASN A 45 17.97 3.07 -0.07
CA ASN A 45 17.84 2.86 1.36
C ASN A 45 19.10 2.21 1.93
N SER A 46 19.30 2.35 3.24
CA SER A 46 20.28 1.54 3.99
C SER A 46 19.91 0.05 3.96
N ILE A 47 20.92 -0.81 4.08
CA ILE A 47 20.79 -2.27 4.10
C ILE A 47 19.87 -2.78 5.22
N ILE A 48 19.71 -2.04 6.32
CA ILE A 48 18.80 -2.36 7.42
C ILE A 48 17.33 -2.55 6.97
N HIS A 49 16.99 -2.12 5.75
CA HIS A 49 15.66 -2.25 5.18
C HIS A 49 15.53 -3.41 4.17
N LEU A 50 16.51 -4.32 4.09
CA LEU A 50 16.55 -5.39 3.09
C LEU A 50 15.31 -6.26 3.09
N ASP A 51 14.91 -6.79 4.23
CA ASP A 51 13.77 -7.71 4.32
C ASP A 51 12.47 -7.03 3.84
N ASN A 52 12.26 -5.79 4.26
CA ASN A 52 11.10 -4.99 3.81
C ASN A 52 11.14 -4.75 2.30
N LYS A 53 12.30 -4.47 1.71
CA LYS A 53 12.44 -4.24 0.27
C LYS A 53 12.33 -5.52 -0.56
N VAL A 54 12.80 -6.65 -0.03
CA VAL A 54 12.58 -7.97 -0.64
C VAL A 54 11.09 -8.31 -0.60
N ASN A 55 10.40 -8.04 0.51
CA ASN A 55 8.95 -8.25 0.61
C ASN A 55 8.17 -7.35 -0.36
N GLU A 56 8.54 -6.07 -0.46
CA GLU A 56 8.01 -5.12 -1.45
C GLU A 56 8.16 -5.64 -2.89
N PHE A 57 9.37 -6.11 -3.23
CA PHE A 57 9.67 -6.69 -4.54
C PHE A 57 8.85 -7.95 -4.82
N ARG A 58 8.74 -8.85 -3.83
CA ARG A 58 7.91 -10.06 -3.92
C ARG A 58 6.44 -9.73 -4.18
N PHE A 59 5.88 -8.75 -3.48
CA PHE A 59 4.51 -8.30 -3.71
C PHE A 59 4.34 -7.79 -5.14
N ALA A 60 5.23 -6.89 -5.58
CA ALA A 60 5.17 -6.30 -6.91
C ALA A 60 5.21 -7.36 -8.02
N LYS A 61 6.09 -8.35 -7.91
CA LYS A 61 6.17 -9.48 -8.85
C LYS A 61 4.91 -10.33 -8.86
N ARG A 62 4.35 -10.62 -7.70
CA ARG A 62 3.15 -11.43 -7.58
C ARG A 62 1.93 -10.80 -8.26
N ILE A 63 1.83 -9.47 -8.24
CA ILE A 63 0.71 -8.76 -8.88
C ILE A 63 0.98 -8.39 -10.34
N GLU A 64 2.21 -8.54 -10.85
CA GLU A 64 2.68 -8.03 -12.15
C GLU A 64 1.75 -8.43 -13.32
N HIS A 65 1.31 -9.69 -13.32
CA HIS A 65 0.47 -10.27 -14.35
C HIS A 65 -1.01 -9.82 -14.30
N LEU A 66 -1.45 -9.24 -13.17
CA LEU A 66 -2.83 -8.83 -12.99
C LEU A 66 -3.19 -7.69 -13.95
N PRO A 67 -4.41 -7.69 -14.50
CA PRO A 67 -4.84 -6.65 -15.40
C PRO A 67 -5.23 -5.41 -14.61
N PHE A 68 -4.29 -4.57 -14.22
CA PHE A 68 -4.58 -3.19 -13.82
C PHE A 68 -3.28 -2.42 -13.85
N GLU A 69 -3.42 -1.11 -14.02
CA GLU A 69 -2.29 -0.19 -14.02
C GLU A 69 -1.67 -0.11 -12.64
N LYS A 70 -0.36 -0.28 -12.58
CA LYS A 70 0.40 -0.36 -11.33
C LYS A 70 1.87 -0.11 -11.56
N SER A 71 2.59 0.24 -10.50
CA SER A 71 4.04 0.37 -10.51
C SER A 71 4.71 -0.98 -10.76
N GLU A 72 5.66 -0.99 -11.68
CA GLU A 72 6.50 -2.15 -11.97
C GLU A 72 7.87 -1.94 -11.32
N ILE A 73 8.30 -2.90 -10.49
CA ILE A 73 9.67 -2.95 -9.99
C ILE A 73 10.48 -3.79 -10.98
N VAL A 74 11.43 -3.12 -11.63
CA VAL A 74 12.31 -3.69 -12.66
C VAL A 74 13.41 -4.51 -12.00
N ASP A 75 14.06 -3.96 -10.98
CA ASP A 75 15.20 -4.59 -10.32
C ASP A 75 15.32 -4.13 -8.86
N LEU A 76 16.03 -4.92 -8.06
CA LEU A 76 16.34 -4.62 -6.66
C LEU A 76 17.82 -4.90 -6.41
N CYS A 77 18.68 -3.89 -6.44
CA CYS A 77 20.13 -4.08 -6.35
C CYS A 77 20.65 -3.85 -4.94
N VAL A 78 21.68 -4.60 -4.53
CA VAL A 78 22.50 -4.30 -3.35
C VAL A 78 23.88 -3.84 -3.84
N PHE A 79 24.43 -2.77 -3.24
CA PHE A 79 25.69 -2.18 -3.68
C PHE A 79 26.52 -1.62 -2.52
N ASN A 80 27.73 -1.15 -2.83
CA ASN A 80 28.69 -0.59 -1.89
C ASN A 80 28.96 -1.52 -0.69
N GLN A 81 29.48 -2.72 -0.97
CA GLN A 81 29.80 -3.74 0.06
C GLN A 81 28.61 -4.07 0.97
N ASN A 82 27.40 -4.18 0.40
CA ASN A 82 26.15 -4.46 1.11
C ASN A 82 25.71 -3.37 2.10
N ARG A 83 26.10 -2.10 1.91
CA ARG A 83 25.60 -1.00 2.74
C ARG A 83 24.27 -0.43 2.29
N TYR A 84 23.98 -0.53 0.99
CA TYR A 84 22.82 0.11 0.40
C TYR A 84 22.05 -0.79 -0.54
N ILE A 85 20.77 -0.47 -0.67
CA ILE A 85 19.82 -1.15 -1.54
C ILE A 85 19.19 -0.12 -2.46
N CYS A 86 19.04 -0.45 -3.73
CA CYS A 86 18.33 0.35 -4.71
C CYS A 86 17.17 -0.44 -5.33
N SER A 87 15.95 0.03 -5.11
CA SER A 87 14.76 -0.44 -5.82
C SER A 87 14.54 0.41 -7.07
N ILE A 88 14.46 -0.22 -8.24
CA ILE A 88 14.30 0.43 -9.53
C ILE A 88 12.88 0.21 -10.04
N TYR A 89 12.11 1.27 -10.20
CA TYR A 89 10.73 1.23 -10.70
C TYR A 89 10.65 1.84 -12.08
N LYS A 90 9.76 1.35 -12.94
CA LYS A 90 9.35 2.12 -14.13
C LYS A 90 8.61 3.37 -13.68
N TRP A 91 8.91 4.51 -14.31
CA TRP A 91 8.21 5.75 -14.05
C TRP A 91 6.76 5.68 -14.57
N ILE A 92 5.82 6.21 -13.78
CA ILE A 92 4.43 6.38 -14.19
C ILE A 92 4.16 7.87 -14.30
N ASP A 93 3.74 8.30 -15.49
CA ASP A 93 3.26 9.66 -15.70
C ASP A 93 1.85 9.85 -15.16
N GLY A 94 1.66 10.95 -14.43
CA GLY A 94 0.37 11.34 -13.90
C GLY A 94 0.52 12.20 -12.65
N LYS A 95 -0.59 12.38 -11.95
CA LYS A 95 -0.66 13.14 -10.70
C LYS A 95 -1.14 12.23 -9.57
N ILE A 96 -0.83 12.58 -8.32
CA ILE A 96 -1.37 11.86 -7.17
C ILE A 96 -2.88 12.06 -7.13
N LEU A 97 -3.65 10.97 -7.03
CA LEU A 97 -5.12 11.02 -7.05
C LEU A 97 -5.67 11.82 -5.88
N GLU A 98 -5.07 11.72 -4.70
CA GLU A 98 -5.42 12.53 -3.51
C GLU A 98 -5.48 14.03 -3.84
N ASP A 99 -4.47 14.54 -4.56
CA ASP A 99 -4.35 15.95 -4.93
C ASP A 99 -5.37 16.37 -6.00
N GLN A 100 -6.00 15.43 -6.71
CA GLN A 100 -6.85 15.70 -7.87
C GLN A 100 -8.31 15.28 -7.69
N ILE A 101 -8.62 14.37 -6.76
CA ILE A 101 -9.94 13.73 -6.62
C ILE A 101 -11.07 14.75 -6.53
N LYS A 102 -10.86 15.87 -5.83
CA LYS A 102 -11.85 16.94 -5.61
C LYS A 102 -12.20 17.72 -6.88
N ASN A 103 -11.37 17.65 -7.91
CA ASN A 103 -11.62 18.29 -9.21
C ASN A 103 -12.56 17.45 -10.10
N TYR A 104 -12.85 16.21 -9.70
CA TYR A 104 -13.73 15.31 -10.43
C TYR A 104 -15.14 15.34 -9.84
N PRO A 105 -16.19 15.17 -10.67
CA PRO A 105 -17.55 15.01 -10.18
C PRO A 105 -17.70 13.70 -9.39
N SER A 106 -18.65 13.66 -8.46
CA SER A 106 -18.89 12.54 -7.54
C SER A 106 -18.97 11.16 -8.21
N ASN A 107 -19.58 11.08 -9.39
CA ASN A 107 -19.68 9.84 -10.18
C ASN A 107 -18.32 9.34 -10.68
N LYS A 108 -17.40 10.25 -11.04
CA LYS A 108 -16.03 9.91 -11.44
C LYS A 108 -15.19 9.50 -10.24
N GLN A 109 -15.32 10.19 -9.11
CA GLN A 109 -14.67 9.78 -7.86
C GLN A 109 -15.09 8.36 -7.45
N TYR A 110 -16.39 8.06 -7.53
CA TYR A 110 -16.93 6.71 -7.33
C TYR A 110 -16.34 5.71 -8.32
N SER A 111 -16.29 6.05 -9.62
CA SER A 111 -15.71 5.17 -10.64
C SER A 111 -14.24 4.84 -10.38
N PHE A 112 -13.43 5.78 -9.91
CA PHE A 112 -12.04 5.52 -9.52
C PHE A 112 -11.98 4.56 -8.32
N GLY A 113 -12.82 4.80 -7.31
CA GLY A 113 -12.94 3.92 -6.15
C GLY A 113 -13.34 2.51 -6.57
N PHE A 114 -14.32 2.40 -7.47
CA PHE A 114 -14.79 1.12 -7.99
C PHE A 114 -13.68 0.34 -8.70
N LYS A 115 -12.92 0.99 -9.59
CA LYS A 115 -11.75 0.38 -10.22
C LYS A 115 -10.71 -0.07 -9.19
N ALA A 116 -10.42 0.75 -8.19
CA ALA A 116 -9.53 0.40 -7.09
C ALA A 116 -10.05 -0.80 -6.26
N GLY A 117 -11.35 -0.90 -6.02
CA GLY A 117 -11.98 -2.06 -5.36
C GLY A 117 -11.84 -3.33 -6.19
N ARG A 118 -11.99 -3.23 -7.52
CA ARG A 118 -11.77 -4.35 -8.44
C ARG A 118 -10.32 -4.85 -8.43
N SER A 119 -9.34 -3.94 -8.49
CA SER A 119 -7.92 -4.34 -8.43
C SER A 119 -7.57 -4.96 -7.08
N LEU A 120 -8.09 -4.43 -5.97
CA LEU A 120 -7.88 -5.01 -4.64
C LEU A 120 -8.43 -6.44 -4.56
N LYS A 121 -9.60 -6.70 -5.16
CA LYS A 121 -10.17 -8.04 -5.23
C LYS A 121 -9.26 -9.03 -5.96
N LEU A 122 -8.65 -8.60 -7.08
CA LEU A 122 -7.70 -9.42 -7.82
C LEU A 122 -6.45 -9.73 -7.00
N ILE A 123 -5.90 -8.73 -6.31
CA ILE A 123 -4.74 -8.92 -5.41
C ILE A 123 -5.07 -9.94 -4.33
N HIS A 124 -6.21 -9.77 -3.65
CA HIS A 124 -6.61 -10.65 -2.56
C HIS A 124 -6.96 -12.07 -3.02
N ASP A 125 -7.28 -12.29 -4.30
CA ASP A 125 -7.59 -13.61 -4.85
C ASP A 125 -6.35 -14.43 -5.24
N LEU A 126 -5.15 -13.83 -5.19
CA LEU A 126 -3.92 -14.57 -5.45
C LEU A 126 -3.70 -15.67 -4.38
N PRO A 127 -3.33 -16.89 -4.79
CA PRO A 127 -3.29 -18.07 -3.90
C PRO A 127 -2.14 -18.01 -2.90
N ILE A 128 -2.43 -18.03 -1.60
CA ILE A 128 -1.40 -18.04 -0.54
C ILE A 128 -0.75 -19.41 -0.43
N ARG A 129 0.58 -19.44 -0.26
CA ARG A 129 1.36 -20.67 -0.03
C ARG A 129 1.38 -21.03 1.46
N ASP A 130 1.53 -22.31 1.79
CA ASP A 130 1.53 -22.77 3.20
C ASP A 130 2.64 -22.12 4.05
N GLU A 131 3.82 -21.88 3.46
CA GLU A 131 4.92 -21.18 4.12
C GLU A 131 4.59 -19.71 4.45
N GLU A 132 3.72 -19.09 3.66
CA GLU A 132 3.28 -17.70 3.84
C GLU A 132 2.22 -17.59 4.93
N LEU A 133 1.43 -18.66 5.17
CA LEU A 133 0.49 -18.71 6.30
C LEU A 133 1.20 -18.62 7.65
N LYS A 134 2.46 -19.05 7.73
CA LYS A 134 3.28 -18.91 8.94
C LYS A 134 3.76 -17.46 9.18
N GLN A 135 3.63 -16.59 8.18
CA GLN A 135 4.02 -15.19 8.21
C GLN A 135 2.82 -14.26 8.44
N VAL A 136 1.63 -14.82 8.72
CA VAL A 136 0.45 -14.01 9.01
C VAL A 136 0.72 -13.16 10.25
N GLU A 137 0.58 -11.85 10.08
CA GLU A 137 0.66 -10.94 11.20
C GLU A 137 -0.61 -11.11 12.04
N GLU A 138 -0.46 -11.69 13.22
CA GLU A 138 -1.51 -11.64 14.22
C GLU A 138 -1.73 -10.18 14.61
N LEU A 139 -2.95 -9.69 14.46
CA LEU A 139 -3.33 -8.38 14.97
C LEU A 139 -3.24 -8.38 16.49
N PRO A 140 -2.22 -7.76 17.08
CA PRO A 140 -1.92 -8.10 18.43
C PRO A 140 -2.66 -7.14 19.36
N VAL A 141 -3.37 -7.72 20.32
CA VAL A 141 -3.71 -7.11 21.61
C VAL A 141 -2.52 -6.32 22.21
N ARG A 142 -1.28 -6.67 21.83
CA ARG A 142 -0.05 -5.92 22.15
C ARG A 142 -0.11 -4.43 21.82
N LYS A 143 -0.77 -3.98 20.73
CA LYS A 143 -0.85 -2.54 20.44
C LYS A 143 -1.77 -1.80 21.42
N ILE A 144 -2.83 -2.45 21.88
CA ILE A 144 -3.70 -1.92 22.94
C ILE A 144 -2.91 -1.87 24.25
N ILE A 145 -2.14 -2.93 24.56
CA ILE A 145 -1.26 -2.96 25.73
C ILE A 145 -0.18 -1.84 25.64
N GLU A 146 0.50 -1.68 24.51
CA GLU A 146 1.46 -0.59 24.26
C GLU A 146 0.80 0.77 24.49
N TYR A 147 -0.43 0.95 24.01
CA TYR A 147 -1.21 2.15 24.23
C TYR A 147 -1.45 2.43 25.71
N TYR A 148 -1.88 1.42 26.48
CA TYR A 148 -2.06 1.55 27.93
C TYR A 148 -0.76 1.94 28.64
N HIS A 149 0.38 1.37 28.26
CA HIS A 149 1.67 1.65 28.92
C HIS A 149 2.24 3.04 28.62
N GLN A 150 1.90 3.66 27.49
CA GLN A 150 2.47 4.97 27.15
C GLN A 150 1.93 6.12 27.99
N ASN A 151 0.89 5.92 28.82
CA ASN A 151 0.22 6.95 29.62
C ASN A 151 -0.21 8.20 28.82
N LYS A 152 -0.31 8.08 27.49
CA LYS A 152 -0.78 9.12 26.58
C LYS A 152 -2.14 8.67 26.06
N ARG A 153 -3.17 9.46 26.35
CA ARG A 153 -4.55 9.17 25.99
C ARG A 153 -5.06 10.18 24.95
N PHE A 154 -5.96 9.77 24.08
CA PHE A 154 -6.76 10.69 23.27
C PHE A 154 -8.21 10.72 23.76
N GLU A 155 -8.92 11.78 23.38
CA GLU A 155 -10.31 11.99 23.77
C GLU A 155 -11.18 10.82 23.27
N ASN A 156 -12.10 10.35 24.11
CA ASN A 156 -13.01 9.24 23.80
C ASN A 156 -12.36 7.90 23.47
N ASP A 157 -11.10 7.67 23.86
CA ASP A 157 -10.43 6.39 23.59
C ASP A 157 -11.08 5.17 24.26
N ASN A 158 -11.81 5.38 25.36
CA ASN A 158 -12.58 4.34 26.04
C ASN A 158 -13.63 3.72 25.10
N ILE A 159 -14.28 4.52 24.27
CA ILE A 159 -15.28 4.06 23.28
C ILE A 159 -14.62 3.08 22.29
N ILE A 160 -13.42 3.44 21.81
CA ILE A 160 -12.65 2.63 20.85
C ILE A 160 -12.18 1.34 21.51
N ILE A 161 -11.61 1.42 22.71
CA ILE A 161 -11.07 0.26 23.41
C ILE A 161 -12.18 -0.70 23.80
N ASP A 162 -13.29 -0.20 24.36
CA ASP A 162 -14.45 -1.02 24.74
C ASP A 162 -15.02 -1.75 23.52
N PHE A 163 -15.13 -1.08 22.37
CA PHE A 163 -15.58 -1.70 21.13
C PHE A 163 -14.64 -2.82 20.67
N ILE A 164 -13.31 -2.62 20.74
CA ILE A 164 -12.32 -3.64 20.39
C ILE A 164 -12.44 -4.84 21.34
N LEU A 165 -12.38 -4.61 22.65
CA LEU A 165 -12.42 -5.69 23.65
C LEU A 165 -13.73 -6.50 23.57
N LYS A 166 -14.88 -5.83 23.38
CA LYS A 166 -16.20 -6.48 23.22
C LYS A 166 -16.28 -7.40 22.00
N ASN A 167 -15.53 -7.11 20.95
CA ASN A 167 -15.63 -7.82 19.67
C ASN A 167 -14.42 -8.69 19.34
N ASN A 168 -13.31 -8.61 20.08
CA ASN A 168 -12.07 -9.33 19.81
C ASN A 168 -12.28 -10.84 19.56
N SER A 169 -13.09 -11.52 20.38
CA SER A 169 -13.38 -12.96 20.22
C SER A 169 -14.24 -13.31 18.99
N LYS A 170 -14.90 -12.32 18.38
CA LYS A 170 -15.75 -12.48 17.19
C LYS A 170 -14.98 -12.28 15.88
N ILE A 171 -13.79 -11.69 15.96
CA ILE A 171 -12.94 -11.46 14.79
C ILE A 171 -12.08 -12.70 14.59
N LYS A 172 -12.47 -13.52 13.61
CA LYS A 172 -11.66 -14.64 13.12
C LYS A 172 -11.31 -14.38 11.67
N ASP A 173 -10.08 -14.66 11.29
CA ASP A 173 -9.64 -14.49 9.92
C ASP A 173 -10.45 -15.43 9.01
N GLU A 174 -11.20 -14.84 8.07
CA GLU A 174 -12.04 -15.61 7.13
C GLU A 174 -11.28 -15.91 5.85
N LYS A 175 -10.37 -15.02 5.48
CA LYS A 175 -9.53 -15.13 4.29
C LYS A 175 -8.22 -14.39 4.54
N ILE A 176 -7.14 -15.16 4.57
CA ILE A 176 -5.79 -14.63 4.55
C ILE A 176 -5.39 -14.34 3.10
N CYS A 177 -4.81 -13.17 2.86
CA CYS A 177 -4.22 -12.81 1.59
C CYS A 177 -2.95 -11.98 1.77
N PHE A 178 -2.22 -11.76 0.68
CA PHE A 178 -1.09 -10.85 0.67
C PHE A 178 -1.64 -9.43 0.52
N LEU A 179 -1.71 -8.71 1.63
CA LEU A 179 -2.27 -7.37 1.72
C LEU A 179 -1.28 -6.36 1.15
N HIS A 180 -1.81 -5.29 0.57
CA HIS A 180 -1.02 -4.12 0.24
C HIS A 180 -0.56 -3.37 1.49
N GLY A 181 -1.36 -3.43 2.57
CA GLY A 181 -1.14 -2.85 3.90
C GLY A 181 -1.24 -1.33 4.01
N HIS A 182 -1.33 -0.64 2.88
CA HIS A 182 -1.55 0.80 2.82
C HIS A 182 -2.41 1.21 1.61
N TYR A 183 -3.55 0.53 1.42
CA TYR A 183 -4.43 0.75 0.27
C TYR A 183 -5.24 2.05 0.35
N SER A 184 -4.61 3.16 -0.02
CA SER A 184 -5.15 4.52 0.16
C SER A 184 -5.05 5.38 -1.10
N ILE A 185 -5.86 6.43 -1.17
CA ILE A 185 -5.96 7.37 -2.29
C ILE A 185 -4.62 8.02 -2.67
N LYS A 186 -3.71 8.25 -1.71
CA LYS A 186 -2.35 8.76 -1.97
C LYS A 186 -1.47 7.79 -2.77
N ASN A 187 -1.83 6.50 -2.78
CA ASN A 187 -1.10 5.44 -3.47
C ASN A 187 -1.70 5.14 -4.84
N PHE A 188 -2.47 6.08 -5.40
CA PHE A 188 -2.93 6.05 -6.78
C PHE A 188 -2.41 7.25 -7.56
N ILE A 189 -1.90 6.98 -8.75
CA ILE A 189 -1.57 7.99 -9.76
C ILE A 189 -2.69 8.05 -10.79
N ILE A 190 -3.28 9.21 -11.02
CA ILE A 190 -4.24 9.47 -12.10
C ILE A 190 -3.47 9.91 -13.36
N LYS A 191 -3.67 9.16 -14.45
CA LYS A 191 -3.13 9.45 -15.78
C LYS A 191 -4.04 10.42 -16.53
N ASN A 192 -3.55 11.02 -17.62
CA ASN A 192 -4.30 11.97 -18.44
C ASN A 192 -5.58 11.38 -19.08
N ASN A 193 -5.64 10.05 -19.24
CA ASN A 193 -6.79 9.34 -19.78
C ASN A 193 -7.79 8.87 -18.70
N ASP A 194 -7.71 9.43 -17.49
CA ASP A 194 -8.52 9.03 -16.33
C ASP A 194 -8.32 7.57 -15.86
N GLU A 195 -7.18 6.93 -16.22
CA GLU A 195 -6.78 5.65 -15.61
C GLU A 195 -6.00 5.87 -14.32
N ILE A 196 -6.27 5.03 -13.31
CA ILE A 196 -5.58 5.07 -12.03
C ILE A 196 -4.54 3.96 -11.93
N SER A 197 -3.35 4.28 -11.44
CA SER A 197 -2.26 3.32 -11.28
C SER A 197 -1.90 3.16 -9.81
N LEU A 198 -1.89 1.92 -9.32
CA LEU A 198 -1.51 1.62 -7.94
C LEU A 198 0.01 1.70 -7.76
N ILE A 199 0.49 2.39 -6.72
CA ILE A 199 1.91 2.55 -6.40
C ILE A 199 2.17 2.22 -4.92
N ASP A 200 3.46 2.09 -4.56
CA ASP A 200 3.97 2.00 -3.17
C ASP A 200 3.59 0.74 -2.39
N TYR A 201 4.43 -0.30 -2.44
CA TYR A 201 4.16 -1.61 -1.81
C TYR A 201 4.94 -1.85 -0.50
N ASN A 202 5.43 -0.77 0.12
CA ASN A 202 6.38 -0.80 1.25
C ASN A 202 5.80 -1.31 2.59
N GLN A 203 4.50 -1.59 2.64
CA GLN A 203 3.78 -2.01 3.85
C GLN A 203 3.00 -3.31 3.59
N CYS A 204 3.36 -4.10 2.59
CA CYS A 204 2.68 -5.36 2.33
C CYS A 204 2.98 -6.40 3.41
N TYR A 205 1.97 -7.19 3.79
CA TYR A 205 2.09 -8.30 4.75
C TYR A 205 0.95 -9.31 4.55
N PHE A 206 1.04 -10.48 5.19
CA PHE A 206 -0.03 -11.48 5.15
C PHE A 206 -1.02 -11.26 6.29
N GLY A 207 -2.31 -11.17 5.99
CA GLY A 207 -3.34 -10.92 7.00
C GLY A 207 -4.76 -11.06 6.47
N ASP A 208 -5.74 -10.77 7.33
CA ASP A 208 -7.17 -10.76 6.94
C ASP A 208 -7.42 -9.68 5.88
N TYR A 209 -8.08 -10.09 4.79
CA TYR A 209 -8.45 -9.21 3.67
C TYR A 209 -9.17 -7.91 4.07
N VAL A 210 -9.90 -7.87 5.19
CA VAL A 210 -10.61 -6.67 5.64
C VAL A 210 -9.63 -5.60 6.15
N GLN A 211 -8.40 -5.97 6.53
CA GLN A 211 -7.40 -5.03 7.04
C GLN A 211 -7.00 -3.99 5.98
N ASP A 212 -6.96 -4.33 4.69
CA ASP A 212 -6.68 -3.32 3.64
C ASP A 212 -7.79 -2.28 3.48
N PHE A 213 -9.01 -2.58 3.93
CA PHE A 213 -10.09 -1.60 3.94
C PHE A 213 -9.93 -0.58 5.05
N SER A 214 -9.19 -0.87 6.12
CA SER A 214 -9.03 0.03 7.28
C SER A 214 -8.28 1.34 6.98
N LYS A 215 -7.90 1.57 5.72
CA LYS A 215 -7.43 2.88 5.25
C LYS A 215 -8.58 3.71 4.66
N ASN A 216 -9.75 3.12 4.45
CA ASN A 216 -10.90 3.80 3.87
C ASN A 216 -11.42 4.90 4.77
N GLU A 217 -11.60 4.64 6.06
CA GLU A 217 -12.19 5.56 7.03
C GLU A 217 -11.23 6.65 7.48
N ILE A 218 -9.92 6.37 7.42
CA ILE A 218 -8.86 7.30 7.83
C ILE A 218 -8.45 8.19 6.65
N TYR A 219 -8.19 7.60 5.48
CA TYR A 219 -7.64 8.33 4.34
C TYR A 219 -8.67 8.52 3.23
N ASN A 220 -9.31 7.45 2.76
CA ASN A 220 -10.08 7.54 1.51
C ASN A 220 -11.35 8.39 1.67
N SER A 221 -12.17 8.16 2.68
CA SER A 221 -13.41 8.88 2.95
C SER A 221 -13.14 10.33 3.36
N TYR A 222 -12.01 10.58 4.05
CA TYR A 222 -11.58 11.93 4.41
C TYR A 222 -11.39 12.82 3.17
N TYR A 223 -10.87 12.28 2.07
CA TYR A 223 -10.71 13.01 0.82
C TYR A 223 -11.93 12.89 -0.12
N SER A 224 -12.60 11.74 -0.16
CA SER A 224 -13.77 11.47 -0.99
C SER A 224 -14.56 10.25 -0.46
N GLU A 225 -15.75 10.51 0.10
CA GLU A 225 -16.70 9.47 0.46
C GLU A 225 -17.08 8.58 -0.74
N GLN A 226 -17.20 9.17 -1.93
CA GLN A 226 -17.55 8.44 -3.15
C GLN A 226 -16.45 7.48 -3.57
N PHE A 227 -15.18 7.88 -3.47
CA PHE A 227 -14.04 7.01 -3.73
C PHE A 227 -14.00 5.85 -2.73
N ALA A 228 -14.17 6.12 -1.44
CA ALA A 228 -14.22 5.08 -0.40
C ALA A 228 -15.40 4.10 -0.61
N GLN A 229 -16.59 4.62 -0.94
CA GLN A 229 -17.75 3.80 -1.28
C GLN A 229 -17.48 2.93 -2.51
N GLY A 230 -16.86 3.50 -3.55
CA GLY A 230 -16.47 2.79 -4.75
C GLY A 230 -15.56 1.61 -4.45
N ILE A 231 -14.57 1.76 -3.55
CA ILE A 231 -13.64 0.66 -3.19
C ILE A 231 -14.41 -0.55 -2.65
N ILE A 232 -15.33 -0.32 -1.71
CA ILE A 232 -16.14 -1.40 -1.12
C ILE A 232 -17.04 -2.04 -2.19
N ASP A 233 -17.79 -1.23 -2.93
CA ASP A 233 -18.73 -1.70 -3.95
C ASP A 233 -18.02 -2.46 -5.09
N GLY A 234 -16.85 -1.99 -5.49
CA GLY A 234 -16.01 -2.63 -6.50
C GLY A 234 -15.50 -3.98 -6.01
N TYR A 235 -14.98 -4.06 -4.79
CA TYR A 235 -14.46 -5.32 -4.25
C TYR A 235 -15.55 -6.41 -4.21
N PHE A 236 -16.74 -6.05 -3.76
CA PHE A 236 -17.91 -6.94 -3.69
C PHE A 236 -18.80 -6.88 -4.94
N TYR A 237 -18.28 -6.46 -6.09
CA TYR A 237 -19.07 -6.38 -7.32
C TYR A 237 -19.80 -7.69 -7.63
N ASN A 238 -21.09 -7.59 -7.96
CA ASN A 238 -22.03 -8.69 -8.17
C ASN A 238 -22.15 -9.69 -7.00
N ARG A 239 -21.81 -9.26 -5.78
CA ARG A 239 -21.95 -10.05 -4.56
C ARG A 239 -22.65 -9.24 -3.47
N LYS A 240 -23.31 -9.93 -2.55
CA LYS A 240 -23.78 -9.32 -1.31
C LYS A 240 -22.56 -9.09 -0.41
N ILE A 241 -22.44 -7.89 0.16
CA ILE A 241 -21.43 -7.62 1.19
C ILE A 241 -21.84 -8.41 2.45
N PRO A 242 -20.98 -9.29 2.99
CA PRO A 242 -21.30 -10.07 4.19
C PRO A 242 -21.50 -9.17 5.41
N ASP A 243 -22.38 -9.55 6.33
CA ASP A 243 -22.54 -8.80 7.58
C ASP A 243 -21.28 -8.90 8.46
N THR A 244 -20.53 -10.00 8.35
CA THR A 244 -19.23 -10.19 9.01
C THR A 244 -18.17 -9.21 8.53
N PHE A 245 -18.22 -8.79 7.26
CA PHE A 245 -17.31 -7.76 6.73
C PHE A 245 -17.46 -6.45 7.51
N TRP A 246 -18.69 -5.98 7.76
CA TRP A 246 -18.92 -4.71 8.44
C TRP A 246 -18.42 -4.71 9.88
N LEU A 247 -18.63 -5.81 10.61
CA LEU A 247 -18.11 -5.94 11.98
C LEU A 247 -16.57 -5.89 12.00
N LYS A 248 -15.91 -6.63 11.10
CA LYS A 248 -14.45 -6.62 10.97
C LYS A 248 -13.92 -5.26 10.52
N TYR A 249 -14.62 -4.62 9.60
CA TYR A 249 -14.26 -3.32 9.06
C TYR A 249 -14.26 -2.25 10.18
N ALA A 250 -15.33 -2.19 10.97
CA ALA A 250 -15.40 -1.32 12.14
C ALA A 250 -14.33 -1.69 13.21
N TYR A 251 -14.07 -2.98 13.40
CA TYR A 251 -13.03 -3.42 14.34
C TYR A 251 -11.62 -2.96 13.93
N TYR A 252 -11.26 -3.12 12.64
CA TYR A 252 -9.96 -2.65 12.15
C TYR A 252 -9.86 -1.13 12.07
N ALA A 253 -10.99 -0.43 11.87
CA ALA A 253 -11.05 1.02 12.02
C ALA A 253 -10.72 1.47 13.45
N ALA A 254 -11.37 0.86 14.45
CA ALA A 254 -11.10 1.12 15.85
C ALA A 254 -9.64 0.81 16.22
N TYR A 255 -9.14 -0.35 15.82
CA TYR A 255 -7.75 -0.75 16.03
C TYR A 255 -6.76 0.23 15.39
N ASN A 256 -7.04 0.71 14.17
CA ASN A 256 -6.19 1.68 13.50
C ASN A 256 -6.15 3.05 14.18
N CYS A 257 -7.21 3.49 14.85
CA CYS A 257 -7.15 4.70 15.67
C CYS A 257 -6.06 4.61 16.74
N ILE A 258 -5.96 3.46 17.42
CA ILE A 258 -4.92 3.19 18.43
C ILE A 258 -3.53 3.19 17.80
N THR A 259 -3.33 2.45 16.70
CA THR A 259 -2.01 2.35 16.06
C THR A 259 -1.55 3.68 15.49
N LEU A 260 -2.46 4.45 14.89
CA LEU A 260 -2.17 5.77 14.33
C LEU A 260 -1.82 6.78 15.43
N PHE A 261 -2.52 6.74 16.56
CA PHE A 261 -2.17 7.56 17.72
C PHE A 261 -0.78 7.21 18.27
N LEU A 262 -0.46 5.92 18.43
CA LEU A 262 0.86 5.48 18.90
C LEU A 262 1.98 5.87 17.95
N TRP A 263 1.71 5.85 16.64
CA TRP A 263 2.66 6.36 15.66
C TRP A 263 2.84 7.88 15.78
N ALA A 264 1.74 8.63 15.92
CA ALA A 264 1.76 10.08 16.08
C ALA A 264 2.45 10.53 17.37
N SER A 265 2.31 9.77 18.45
CA SER A 265 2.91 10.08 19.76
C SER A 265 4.45 10.09 19.71
N LYS A 266 5.03 9.35 18.76
CA LYS A 266 6.47 9.25 18.48
C LYS A 266 6.98 10.33 17.51
N GLN A 267 6.08 11.07 16.84
CA GLN A 267 6.49 12.15 15.94
C GLN A 267 6.93 13.38 16.71
N GLU A 268 7.89 14.13 16.21
CA GLU A 268 8.29 15.41 16.80
C GLU A 268 7.34 16.54 16.39
N VAL A 269 6.84 16.49 15.16
CA VAL A 269 6.03 17.55 14.53
C VAL A 269 4.63 17.62 15.15
N ILE A 270 4.33 18.73 15.86
CA ILE A 270 3.03 18.94 16.52
C ILE A 270 1.85 18.92 15.54
N SER A 271 1.98 19.52 14.35
CA SER A 271 0.89 19.55 13.36
C SER A 271 0.48 18.15 12.90
N THR A 272 1.43 17.20 12.87
CA THR A 272 1.12 15.79 12.59
C THR A 272 0.26 15.19 13.69
N LYS A 273 0.58 15.43 14.96
CA LYS A 273 -0.21 14.96 16.11
C LYS A 273 -1.63 15.50 16.10
N ILE A 274 -1.80 16.79 15.80
CA ILE A 274 -3.12 17.45 15.71
C ILE A 274 -3.94 16.81 14.59
N LYS A 275 -3.37 16.71 13.39
CA LYS A 275 -4.05 16.10 12.24
C LYS A 275 -4.50 14.66 12.53
N ILE A 276 -3.66 13.86 13.19
CA ILE A 276 -4.03 12.50 13.58
C ILE A 276 -5.19 12.46 14.57
N LYS A 277 -5.22 13.36 15.56
CA LYS A 277 -6.36 13.45 16.50
C LYS A 277 -7.66 13.81 15.78
N GLU A 278 -7.62 14.75 14.84
CA GLU A 278 -8.78 15.10 14.01
C GLU A 278 -9.27 13.91 13.16
N MET A 279 -8.35 13.14 12.59
CA MET A 279 -8.68 11.93 11.82
C MET A 279 -9.35 10.86 12.71
N ILE A 280 -8.85 10.65 13.93
CA ILE A 280 -9.47 9.73 14.90
C ILE A 280 -10.89 10.19 15.26
N GLN A 281 -11.08 11.49 15.48
CA GLN A 281 -12.41 12.01 15.79
C GLN A 281 -13.38 11.89 14.62
N ASN A 282 -12.88 12.06 13.39
CA ASN A 282 -13.67 11.78 12.20
C ASN A 282 -14.08 10.31 12.13
N VAL A 283 -13.20 9.35 12.46
CA VAL A 283 -13.57 7.93 12.51
C VAL A 283 -14.68 7.68 13.54
N LEU A 284 -14.56 8.24 14.76
CA LEU A 284 -15.63 8.15 15.78
C LEU A 284 -16.97 8.67 15.24
N ASN A 285 -16.97 9.84 14.61
CA ASN A 285 -18.18 10.41 14.01
C ASN A 285 -18.75 9.53 12.87
N GLN A 286 -17.89 8.98 12.01
CA GLN A 286 -18.31 8.11 10.90
C GLN A 286 -19.05 6.87 11.40
N PHE A 287 -18.62 6.28 12.51
CA PHE A 287 -19.24 5.09 13.11
C PHE A 287 -20.26 5.40 14.22
N ASN A 288 -20.64 6.67 14.39
CA ASN A 288 -21.50 7.13 15.50
C ASN A 288 -21.00 6.60 16.85
N ASN A 289 -19.76 6.94 17.22
CA ASN A 289 -19.09 6.44 18.43
C ASN A 289 -19.09 4.90 18.52
N PHE A 290 -18.95 4.23 17.38
CA PHE A 290 -19.01 2.76 17.26
C PHE A 290 -20.32 2.13 17.76
N GLU A 291 -21.41 2.91 17.85
CA GLU A 291 -22.77 2.37 17.99
C GLU A 291 -23.25 1.75 16.66
N SER A 292 -22.66 2.14 15.53
CA SER A 292 -22.86 1.53 14.22
C SER A 292 -21.58 0.82 13.74
N ILE A 293 -21.74 -0.30 13.03
CA ILE A 293 -20.65 -1.00 12.33
C ILE A 293 -20.54 -0.61 10.85
N ILE A 294 -21.52 0.14 10.34
CA ILE A 294 -21.52 0.67 8.98
C ILE A 294 -21.29 2.18 9.10
N PRO A 295 -20.28 2.75 8.43
CA PRO A 295 -20.04 4.18 8.53
C PRO A 295 -21.13 4.98 7.83
N ASN A 296 -21.45 6.16 8.35
CA ASN A 296 -22.53 7.01 7.89
C ASN A 296 -22.40 7.50 6.42
N TRP A 297 -21.17 7.55 5.90
CA TRP A 297 -20.90 7.89 4.50
C TRP A 297 -21.24 6.75 3.52
N TYR A 298 -21.33 5.50 3.98
CA TYR A 298 -21.64 4.38 3.10
C TYR A 298 -23.14 4.31 2.80
N LYS A 299 -23.53 4.77 1.61
CA LYS A 299 -24.94 4.88 1.19
C LYS A 299 -25.31 3.77 0.20
N LYS A 300 -25.84 2.65 0.72
CA LYS A 300 -26.20 1.43 -0.03
C LYS A 300 -27.02 1.65 -1.32
N ASN A 301 -27.83 2.71 -1.38
CA ASN A 301 -28.79 2.95 -2.48
C ASN A 301 -28.53 4.22 -3.31
N VAL A 302 -27.60 5.09 -2.92
CA VAL A 302 -27.50 6.46 -3.49
C VAL A 302 -26.84 6.50 -4.86
N LEU A 303 -25.90 5.59 -5.12
CA LEU A 303 -25.19 5.50 -6.41
C LEU A 303 -25.67 4.28 -7.23
N SER A 304 -26.88 3.79 -6.97
CA SER A 304 -27.47 2.65 -7.68
C SER A 304 -27.50 2.83 -9.19
N LYS A 305 -27.63 4.08 -9.68
CA LYS A 305 -27.58 4.42 -11.11
C LYS A 305 -26.17 4.34 -11.70
N GLU A 306 -25.12 4.84 -11.04
CA GLU A 306 -23.74 4.60 -11.50
C GLU A 306 -23.37 3.12 -11.39
N ARG A 307 -23.72 2.49 -10.27
CA ARG A 307 -23.55 1.04 -10.06
C ARG A 307 -24.25 0.25 -11.17
N GLN A 308 -25.46 0.63 -11.57
CA GLN A 308 -26.17 0.03 -12.71
C GLN A 308 -25.55 0.36 -14.05
N LYS A 309 -24.95 1.54 -14.26
CA LYS A 309 -24.16 1.80 -15.47
C LYS A 309 -22.98 0.84 -15.58
N PHE A 310 -22.37 0.42 -14.48
CA PHE A 310 -21.33 -0.62 -14.49
C PHE A 310 -21.91 -2.04 -14.65
N ILE A 311 -23.01 -2.37 -13.96
CA ILE A 311 -23.67 -3.69 -14.07
C ILE A 311 -24.26 -3.94 -15.47
N ASN A 312 -24.85 -2.90 -16.08
CA ASN A 312 -25.56 -2.98 -17.36
C ASN A 312 -24.68 -2.64 -18.56
N SER A 313 -23.43 -2.25 -18.36
CA SER A 313 -22.51 -2.04 -19.46
C SER A 313 -21.80 -3.33 -19.84
N PRO A 314 -21.58 -3.63 -21.14
CA PRO A 314 -20.81 -4.79 -21.59
C PRO A 314 -19.29 -4.69 -21.28
N TYR A 315 -18.91 -3.92 -20.27
CA TYR A 315 -17.57 -3.90 -19.71
C TYR A 315 -17.40 -5.14 -18.81
N THR A 316 -16.96 -6.24 -19.43
CA THR A 316 -16.44 -7.40 -18.68
C THR A 316 -15.31 -6.96 -17.75
N LEU A 317 -15.02 -7.75 -16.72
CA LEU A 317 -13.81 -7.57 -15.88
C LEU A 317 -12.59 -7.25 -16.75
N GLU A 318 -12.43 -7.98 -17.85
CA GLU A 318 -11.36 -7.79 -18.84
C GLU A 318 -11.34 -6.43 -19.54
N LYS A 319 -12.47 -5.75 -19.75
CA LYS A 319 -12.43 -4.39 -20.31
C LYS A 319 -12.17 -3.31 -19.26
N ILE A 320 -12.57 -3.51 -18.01
CA ILE A 320 -12.37 -2.53 -16.92
C ILE A 320 -10.92 -2.53 -16.43
N LEU A 321 -10.34 -3.73 -16.40
CA LEU A 321 -9.05 -4.01 -15.79
C LEU A 321 -7.98 -4.31 -16.86
N GLY A 322 -8.39 -4.78 -18.04
CA GLY A 322 -7.52 -5.34 -19.07
C GLY A 322 -7.59 -6.87 -19.09
N THR A 323 -7.04 -7.51 -20.12
CA THR A 323 -6.86 -8.97 -20.14
C THR A 323 -5.68 -9.37 -19.24
N PRO A 324 -5.81 -10.39 -18.37
CA PRO A 324 -4.69 -10.88 -17.57
C PRO A 324 -3.51 -11.28 -18.46
N LYS A 325 -2.29 -10.85 -18.10
CA LYS A 325 -1.07 -11.37 -18.76
C LYS A 325 -0.82 -12.79 -18.25
N LYS A 326 -0.25 -13.68 -19.10
CA LYS A 326 0.11 -15.04 -18.66
C LYS A 326 1.12 -14.97 -17.51
N GLU A 327 0.82 -15.70 -16.44
CA GLU A 327 1.70 -15.84 -15.26
C GLU A 327 3.01 -16.53 -15.68
N ASN A 328 4.15 -15.93 -15.30
CA ASN A 328 5.48 -16.50 -15.58
C ASN A 328 5.81 -17.56 -14.53
N LYS A 329 5.70 -18.84 -14.88
CA LYS A 329 5.91 -19.98 -13.95
C LYS A 329 7.35 -20.16 -13.44
N ASN A 330 8.29 -19.29 -13.79
CA ASN A 330 9.70 -19.38 -13.39
C ASN A 330 10.02 -18.70 -12.04
N ASP A 331 9.04 -18.06 -11.39
CA ASP A 331 9.26 -17.34 -10.11
C ASP A 331 9.44 -18.25 -8.88
N SER A 332 9.40 -19.57 -9.07
CA SER A 332 9.55 -20.58 -8.01
C SER A 332 10.99 -20.79 -7.50
N LYS A 333 11.93 -19.91 -7.85
CA LYS A 333 13.37 -20.03 -7.49
C LYS A 333 13.94 -18.81 -6.76
N ILE A 334 13.12 -18.02 -6.09
CA ILE A 334 13.63 -17.03 -5.14
C ILE A 334 13.94 -17.77 -3.84
N LYS A 335 15.21 -18.14 -3.63
CA LYS A 335 15.69 -18.69 -2.36
C LYS A 335 15.58 -17.61 -1.28
N TYR A 336 14.99 -17.99 -0.15
CA TYR A 336 14.90 -17.18 1.06
C TYR A 336 16.31 -16.89 1.60
N PHE A 337 16.56 -15.65 2.01
CA PHE A 337 17.80 -15.22 2.64
C PHE A 337 17.60 -15.23 4.15
N ASP A 338 18.26 -16.17 4.83
CA ASP A 338 18.42 -16.22 6.29
C ASP A 338 19.91 -16.03 6.59
N GLU A 339 20.42 -14.80 6.51
CA GLU A 339 21.71 -14.45 7.11
C GLU A 339 21.57 -13.11 7.85
N MET A 340 21.75 -13.16 9.18
CA MET A 340 21.69 -12.01 10.07
C MET A 340 22.75 -10.96 9.69
N TYR A 341 22.33 -9.71 9.53
CA TYR A 341 23.21 -8.56 9.34
C TYR A 341 23.41 -7.82 10.66
N ASP A 342 24.60 -7.23 10.83
CA ASP A 342 24.99 -6.45 12.01
C ASP A 342 24.30 -5.08 11.96
N ASP A 343 23.43 -4.81 12.93
CA ASP A 343 22.52 -3.65 13.03
C ASP A 343 23.22 -2.30 13.37
N ASN A 344 24.54 -2.21 13.20
CA ASN A 344 25.36 -1.17 13.85
C ASN A 344 25.91 -0.06 12.93
N ASP A 345 25.28 0.24 11.80
CA ASP A 345 25.59 1.47 11.04
C ASP A 345 24.31 2.23 10.67
N ASP A 346 23.96 3.22 11.48
CA ASP A 346 23.04 4.31 11.13
C ASP A 346 23.73 5.22 10.09
N ASP A 347 23.98 4.68 8.90
CA ASP A 347 24.67 5.35 7.82
C ASP A 347 23.77 6.45 7.22
N LEU A 348 24.16 7.70 7.43
CA LEU A 348 23.58 8.86 6.76
C LEU A 348 23.69 8.69 5.24
N LEU A 349 22.55 8.74 4.55
CA LEU A 349 22.48 8.77 3.08
C LEU A 349 23.15 10.07 2.57
N ASP A 350 24.40 9.99 2.09
CA ASP A 350 25.18 11.15 1.63
C ASP A 350 25.32 11.25 0.09
N GLU A 351 25.89 12.35 -0.41
CA GLU A 351 26.07 12.55 -1.87
C GLU A 351 27.16 11.65 -2.46
N LYS A 352 28.15 11.20 -1.67
CA LYS A 352 29.23 10.32 -2.13
C LYS A 352 28.69 8.92 -2.46
N MET A 353 27.64 8.48 -1.77
CA MET A 353 26.92 7.25 -2.09
C MET A 353 26.45 7.22 -3.55
N MET A 354 25.96 8.34 -4.10
CA MET A 354 25.46 8.35 -5.48
C MET A 354 26.54 8.14 -6.53
N ASP A 355 27.75 8.60 -6.27
CA ASP A 355 28.86 8.35 -7.18
C ASP A 355 29.31 6.88 -7.11
N SER A 356 29.32 6.29 -5.91
CA SER A 356 29.51 4.84 -5.73
C SER A 356 28.43 4.03 -6.47
N PHE A 357 27.17 4.47 -6.42
CA PHE A 357 26.08 3.80 -7.12
C PHE A 357 26.19 3.90 -8.65
N LYS A 358 26.56 5.08 -9.18
CA LYS A 358 26.83 5.24 -10.63
C LYS A 358 27.99 4.37 -11.08
N GLU A 359 29.03 4.25 -10.25
CA GLU A 359 30.16 3.36 -10.53
C GLU A 359 29.73 1.89 -10.51
N PHE A 360 28.92 1.49 -9.53
CA PHE A 360 28.30 0.17 -9.48
C PHE A 360 27.54 -0.15 -10.78
N LEU A 361 26.66 0.75 -11.24
CA LEU A 361 25.92 0.56 -12.49
C LEU A 361 26.84 0.43 -13.71
N LYS A 362 27.90 1.25 -13.81
CA LYS A 362 28.90 1.13 -14.89
C LYS A 362 29.63 -0.21 -14.85
N ASN A 363 29.95 -0.72 -13.67
CA ASN A 363 30.64 -2.00 -13.51
C ASN A 363 29.72 -3.19 -13.79
N VAL A 364 28.43 -3.07 -13.48
CA VAL A 364 27.40 -4.07 -13.81
C VAL A 364 27.15 -4.10 -15.33
N ALA A 365 27.07 -2.95 -16.01
CA ALA A 365 26.87 -2.88 -17.46
C ALA A 365 28.06 -3.39 -18.31
N LYS A 366 29.27 -3.48 -17.72
CA LYS A 366 30.47 -4.01 -18.39
C LYS A 366 30.62 -5.54 -18.29
N LYS A 367 29.82 -6.20 -17.45
CA LYS A 367 29.85 -7.64 -17.20
C LYS A 367 28.65 -8.32 -17.84
#